data_AF-A0A955MBZ6-F1
#
_entry.id   AF-A0A955MBZ6-F1
#
_cell.length_a   1.000
_cell.length_b   1.000
_cell.length_c   1.000
_cell.angle_alpha   90.00
_cell.angle_beta   90.00
_cell.angle_gamma   90.00
#
_symmetry.space_group_name_H-M   'P 1'
#
loop_
_entity.id
_entity.type
_entity.pdbx_description
1 polymer ?
#
loop_
_entity_poly.entity_id
_entity_poly.type
_entity_poly.pdbx_seq_one_letter_code
_entity_poly.pdbx_strand_id
1 'polypeptide(L)'
;MMTKRLIFILGTLIFTGCASFSPRQAKLVGQWRFQDPALGPHTISFTHDNQFTLDYNGDNQKDIWGHYDIVLNKYIKFEDAREEMFTVCLHSGYYAFSIHNNELTFETFADTCGPRIGTLLAGWKKVTADKLYQPSK
;
A
#
# COMPACT_ATOMS: atom_id res chain seq x y z
N MET A 1 56.52 40.34 9.37
CA MET A 1 55.04 40.27 9.33
C MET A 1 54.65 39.18 8.34
N MET A 2 54.18 38.02 8.84
CA MET A 2 53.80 36.86 8.01
C MET A 2 52.30 36.62 8.15
N THR A 3 51.56 36.82 7.06
CA THR A 3 50.11 36.60 6.99
C THR A 3 49.82 35.13 6.71
N LYS A 4 49.33 34.40 7.73
CA LYS A 4 48.84 33.02 7.59
C LYS A 4 47.50 33.03 6.83
N ARG A 5 47.46 32.39 5.67
CA ARG A 5 46.20 32.12 4.93
C ARG A 5 45.56 30.85 5.52
N LEU A 6 44.42 31.00 6.19
CA LEU A 6 43.56 29.88 6.55
C LEU A 6 42.77 29.45 5.31
N ILE A 7 42.99 28.21 4.86
CA ILE A 7 42.16 27.54 3.85
C ILE A 7 41.03 26.85 4.62
N PHE A 8 39.81 27.39 4.53
CA PHE A 8 38.60 26.73 4.99
C PHE A 8 38.20 25.67 3.97
N ILE A 9 38.41 24.39 4.30
CA ILE A 9 37.88 23.26 3.52
C ILE A 9 36.45 23.03 4.00
N LEU A 10 35.47 23.50 3.21
CA LEU A 10 34.06 23.22 3.44
C LEU A 10 33.75 21.85 2.82
N GLY A 11 33.85 20.80 3.63
CA GLY A 11 33.46 19.44 3.23
C GLY A 11 31.95 19.31 3.20
N THR A 12 31.36 19.25 2.01
CA THR A 12 29.94 18.96 1.81
C THR A 12 29.70 17.45 1.96
N LEU A 13 29.22 17.03 3.13
CA LEU A 13 28.68 15.70 3.37
C LEU A 13 27.32 15.57 2.65
N ILE A 14 27.33 14.96 1.46
CA ILE A 14 26.10 14.54 0.79
C ILE A 14 25.64 13.24 1.46
N PHE A 15 24.77 13.37 2.47
CA PHE A 15 23.98 12.24 2.95
C PHE A 15 22.90 11.92 1.91
N THR A 16 23.23 11.07 0.93
CA THR A 16 22.22 10.35 0.17
C THR A 16 21.60 9.32 1.11
N GLY A 17 20.54 9.73 1.83
CA GLY A 17 19.73 8.80 2.59
C GLY A 17 19.04 7.84 1.63
N CYS A 18 19.54 6.61 1.53
CA CYS A 18 18.73 5.53 0.97
C CYS A 18 17.51 5.39 1.88
N ALA A 19 16.32 5.67 1.35
CA ALA A 19 15.08 5.30 2.01
C ALA A 19 15.10 3.78 2.24
N SER A 20 15.21 3.36 3.49
CA SER A 20 15.28 1.93 3.85
C SER A 20 13.91 1.29 3.64
N PHE A 21 13.71 0.69 2.47
CA PHE A 21 12.54 -0.13 2.18
C PHE A 21 12.57 -1.42 2.99
N SER A 22 11.48 -1.75 3.69
CA SER A 22 11.40 -3.04 4.38
C SER A 22 11.20 -4.17 3.34
N PRO A 23 11.86 -5.34 3.50
CA PRO A 23 11.63 -6.49 2.63
C PRO A 23 10.17 -6.94 2.57
N ARG A 24 9.39 -6.65 3.63
CA ARG A 24 7.97 -6.97 3.68
C ARG A 24 7.13 -6.02 2.85
N GLN A 25 7.45 -4.73 2.85
CA GLN A 25 6.84 -3.75 1.96
C GLN A 25 7.08 -4.13 0.50
N ALA A 26 8.31 -4.54 0.15
CA ALA A 26 8.63 -4.98 -1.20
C ALA A 26 7.74 -6.15 -1.68
N LYS A 27 7.36 -7.09 -0.80
CA LYS A 27 6.42 -8.18 -1.13
C LYS A 27 4.97 -7.71 -1.29
N LEU A 28 4.57 -6.68 -0.54
CA LEU A 28 3.24 -6.11 -0.60
C LEU A 28 2.99 -5.36 -1.92
N VAL A 29 3.97 -4.55 -2.36
CA VAL A 29 3.87 -3.70 -3.56
C VAL A 29 3.44 -4.47 -4.81
N GLY A 30 2.49 -3.91 -5.55
CA GLY A 30 1.85 -4.48 -6.73
C GLY A 30 0.34 -4.59 -6.56
N GLN A 31 -0.32 -5.15 -7.58
CA GLN A 31 -1.77 -5.33 -7.59
C GLN A 31 -2.17 -6.70 -7.03
N TRP A 32 -3.28 -6.72 -6.32
CA TRP A 32 -3.92 -7.89 -5.77
C TRP A 32 -5.39 -7.88 -6.16
N ARG A 33 -5.92 -9.03 -6.54
CA ARG A 33 -7.32 -9.22 -6.88
C ARG A 33 -8.03 -9.98 -5.78
N PHE A 34 -9.31 -9.68 -5.60
CA PHE A 34 -10.19 -10.42 -4.73
C PHE A 34 -10.19 -11.91 -5.09
N GLN A 35 -10.22 -12.78 -4.08
CA GLN A 35 -10.30 -14.23 -4.31
C GLN A 35 -11.73 -14.71 -4.57
N ASP A 36 -12.75 -14.03 -4.04
CA ASP A 36 -14.15 -14.42 -4.19
C ASP A 36 -14.83 -13.67 -5.35
N PRO A 37 -14.97 -14.28 -6.54
CA PRO A 37 -15.59 -13.62 -7.69
C PRO A 37 -17.09 -13.31 -7.47
N ALA A 38 -17.76 -13.92 -6.49
CA ALA A 38 -19.17 -13.64 -6.20
C ALA A 38 -19.38 -12.27 -5.55
N LEU A 39 -18.33 -11.71 -4.95
CA LEU A 39 -18.36 -10.41 -4.29
C LEU A 39 -17.91 -9.26 -5.19
N GLY A 40 -17.34 -9.57 -6.36
CA GLY A 40 -16.98 -8.58 -7.38
C GLY A 40 -15.53 -8.67 -7.86
N PRO A 41 -15.17 -7.95 -8.94
CA PRO A 41 -13.83 -7.96 -9.53
C PRO A 41 -12.84 -7.06 -8.79
N HIS A 42 -12.90 -6.99 -7.46
CA HIS A 42 -12.19 -5.96 -6.70
C HIS A 42 -10.67 -6.12 -6.86
N THR A 43 -9.95 -5.01 -7.02
CA THR A 43 -8.50 -5.00 -6.96
C THR A 43 -7.99 -3.95 -5.99
N ILE A 44 -6.89 -4.26 -5.30
CA ILE A 44 -6.14 -3.34 -4.47
C ILE A 44 -4.70 -3.28 -4.95
N SER A 45 -4.18 -2.08 -5.14
CA SER A 45 -2.80 -1.85 -5.55
C SER A 45 -2.05 -1.12 -4.45
N PHE A 46 -0.82 -1.57 -4.19
CA PHE A 46 0.10 -0.91 -3.26
C PHE A 46 1.34 -0.46 -4.01
N THR A 47 1.79 0.77 -3.75
CA THR A 47 2.97 1.35 -4.38
C THR A 47 4.13 1.50 -3.40
N HIS A 48 5.33 1.79 -3.92
CA HIS A 48 6.52 2.01 -3.10
C HIS A 48 6.46 3.31 -2.29
N ASP A 49 5.74 4.32 -2.75
CA ASP A 49 5.53 5.60 -2.07
C ASP A 49 4.37 5.57 -1.05
N ASN A 50 4.10 4.38 -0.50
CA ASN A 50 3.11 4.17 0.55
C ASN A 50 1.67 4.57 0.16
N GLN A 51 1.34 4.58 -1.14
CA GLN A 51 -0.03 4.80 -1.59
C GLN A 51 -0.74 3.47 -1.84
N PHE A 52 -2.06 3.47 -1.62
CA PHE A 52 -2.93 2.40 -2.07
C PHE A 52 -4.10 2.93 -2.89
N THR A 53 -4.57 2.11 -3.80
CA THR A 53 -5.81 2.35 -4.56
C THR A 53 -6.64 1.08 -4.57
N LEU A 54 -7.95 1.22 -4.36
CA LEU A 54 -8.95 0.18 -4.53
C LEU A 54 -9.77 0.49 -5.77
N ASP A 55 -9.92 -0.50 -6.63
CA ASP A 55 -10.93 -0.56 -7.69
C ASP A 55 -11.96 -1.59 -7.22
N TYR A 56 -13.16 -1.11 -6.89
CA TYR A 56 -14.26 -1.91 -6.37
C TYR A 56 -15.11 -2.51 -7.50
N ASN A 57 -15.21 -1.87 -8.66
CA ASN A 57 -16.14 -2.31 -9.71
C ASN A 57 -15.45 -2.98 -10.91
N GLY A 58 -14.11 -2.99 -10.95
CA GLY A 58 -13.29 -3.61 -11.98
C GLY A 58 -13.16 -2.77 -13.26
N ASP A 59 -13.50 -1.49 -13.25
CA ASP A 59 -13.42 -0.59 -14.40
C ASP A 59 -12.02 0.04 -14.58
N ASN A 60 -11.06 -0.31 -13.72
CA ASN A 60 -9.70 0.24 -13.63
C ASN A 60 -9.65 1.72 -13.21
N GLN A 61 -10.72 2.25 -12.62
CA GLN A 61 -10.73 3.53 -11.94
C GLN A 61 -10.52 3.32 -10.43
N LYS A 62 -10.09 4.39 -9.76
CA LYS A 62 -9.89 4.36 -8.32
C LYS A 62 -11.21 4.71 -7.63
N ASP A 63 -11.77 3.78 -6.88
CA ASP A 63 -12.96 4.04 -6.07
C ASP A 63 -12.59 4.54 -4.68
N ILE A 64 -11.48 4.02 -4.12
CA ILE A 64 -10.91 4.43 -2.82
C ILE A 64 -9.40 4.58 -2.99
N TRP A 65 -8.81 5.60 -2.37
CA TRP A 65 -7.35 5.71 -2.33
C TRP A 65 -6.87 6.45 -1.08
N GLY A 66 -5.63 6.18 -0.72
CA GLY A 66 -5.03 6.80 0.45
C GLY A 66 -3.62 6.33 0.70
N HIS A 67 -3.19 6.53 1.93
CA HIS A 67 -1.85 6.19 2.40
C HIS A 67 -1.89 4.90 3.22
N TYR A 68 -0.81 4.13 3.18
CA TYR A 68 -0.60 2.98 4.05
C TYR A 68 0.77 3.01 4.71
N ASP A 69 0.87 2.51 5.94
CA ASP A 69 2.14 2.36 6.63
C ASP A 69 2.32 0.94 7.18
N ILE A 70 3.52 0.39 7.02
CA ILE A 70 3.89 -0.88 7.65
C ILE A 70 4.48 -0.61 9.03
N VAL A 71 3.75 -1.03 10.07
CA VAL A 71 4.12 -0.84 11.47
C VAL A 71 4.72 -2.13 12.01
N LEU A 72 5.92 -2.02 12.60
CA LEU A 72 6.65 -3.14 13.23
C LEU A 72 6.84 -4.37 12.32
N ASN A 73 6.91 -4.17 10.98
CA ASN A 73 7.01 -5.25 9.98
C ASN A 73 5.91 -6.34 10.08
N LYS A 74 4.78 -6.06 10.74
CA LYS A 74 3.73 -7.06 10.98
C LYS A 74 2.34 -6.51 10.70
N TYR A 75 2.14 -5.23 10.98
CA TYR A 75 0.87 -4.56 10.89
C TYR A 75 0.87 -3.56 9.75
N ILE A 76 -0.30 -3.30 9.20
CA ILE A 76 -0.54 -2.25 8.23
C ILE A 76 -1.56 -1.28 8.82
N LYS A 77 -1.27 0.01 8.66
CA LYS A 77 -2.20 1.11 8.94
C LYS A 77 -2.70 1.63 7.60
N PHE A 78 -4.00 1.83 7.47
CA PHE A 78 -4.64 2.47 6.32
C PHE A 78 -5.18 3.84 6.71
N GLU A 79 -4.99 4.82 5.84
CA GLU A 79 -5.55 6.17 5.94
C GLU A 79 -6.16 6.57 4.61
N ASP A 80 -7.47 6.45 4.53
CA ASP A 80 -8.24 6.74 3.33
C ASP A 80 -8.22 8.26 3.10
N ALA A 81 -7.69 8.69 1.96
CA ALA A 81 -7.59 10.09 1.62
C ALA A 81 -8.88 10.59 0.96
N ARG A 82 -9.48 9.76 0.10
CA ARG A 82 -10.71 10.06 -0.65
C ARG A 82 -11.39 8.77 -1.13
N GLU A 83 -12.69 8.89 -1.39
CA GLU A 83 -13.57 7.85 -1.91
C GLU A 83 -14.53 8.48 -2.94
N GLU A 84 -14.78 7.81 -4.07
CA GLU A 84 -15.80 8.20 -5.06
C GLU A 84 -17.12 7.45 -4.88
N MET A 85 -17.08 6.20 -4.40
CA MET A 85 -18.26 5.34 -4.25
C MET A 85 -18.82 5.19 -2.83
N PHE A 86 -18.03 5.52 -1.79
CA PHE A 86 -18.35 5.12 -0.41
C PHE A 86 -18.33 6.28 0.59
N THR A 87 -18.81 5.99 1.80
CA THR A 87 -18.76 6.94 2.91
C THR A 87 -17.35 6.98 3.47
N VAL A 88 -16.72 8.15 3.39
CA VAL A 88 -15.33 8.39 3.82
C VAL A 88 -15.04 7.73 5.17
N CYS A 89 -14.08 6.81 5.19
CA CYS A 89 -13.49 6.29 6.42
C CYS A 89 -12.58 7.34 7.07
N LEU A 90 -13.16 8.20 7.92
CA LEU A 90 -12.47 9.36 8.54
C LEU A 90 -11.34 9.02 9.53
N HIS A 91 -11.20 7.75 9.92
CA HIS A 91 -10.21 7.31 10.89
C HIS A 91 -9.32 6.22 10.30
N SER A 92 -8.08 6.15 10.80
CA SER A 92 -7.15 5.11 10.38
C SER A 92 -7.65 3.72 10.77
N GLY A 93 -7.38 2.73 9.92
CA GLY A 93 -7.63 1.32 10.18
C GLY A 93 -6.35 0.55 10.37
N TYR A 94 -6.32 -0.40 11.31
CA TYR A 94 -5.13 -1.21 11.61
C TYR A 94 -5.43 -2.70 11.49
N TYR A 95 -4.56 -3.37 10.74
CA TYR A 95 -4.70 -4.78 10.39
C TYR A 95 -3.37 -5.52 10.57
N ALA A 96 -3.43 -6.73 11.12
CA ALA A 96 -2.37 -7.69 10.89
C ALA A 96 -2.50 -8.15 9.44
N PHE A 97 -1.38 -8.26 8.73
CA PHE A 97 -1.40 -8.78 7.35
C PHE A 97 -0.41 -9.92 7.21
N SER A 98 -0.71 -10.85 6.30
CA SER A 98 0.17 -11.96 5.94
C SER A 98 0.30 -12.06 4.43
N ILE A 99 1.49 -12.43 3.95
CA ILE A 99 1.75 -12.70 2.53
C ILE A 99 2.40 -14.07 2.43
N HIS A 100 1.74 -15.01 1.75
CA HIS A 100 2.23 -16.37 1.53
C HIS A 100 1.72 -16.89 0.19
N ASN A 101 2.57 -17.53 -0.62
CA ASN A 101 2.20 -18.12 -1.91
C ASN A 101 1.36 -17.21 -2.84
N ASN A 102 1.72 -15.93 -2.95
CA ASN A 102 0.98 -14.92 -3.71
C ASN A 102 -0.46 -14.67 -3.19
N GLU A 103 -0.72 -14.99 -1.93
CA GLU A 103 -1.96 -14.67 -1.24
C GLU A 103 -1.67 -13.63 -0.16
N LEU A 104 -2.58 -12.67 -0.03
CA LEU A 104 -2.56 -11.60 0.94
C LEU A 104 -3.84 -11.70 1.76
N THR A 105 -3.69 -11.71 3.08
CA THR A 105 -4.82 -11.72 4.02
C THR A 105 -4.65 -10.62 5.04
N PHE A 106 -5.78 -10.11 5.52
CA PHE A 106 -5.84 -9.13 6.59
C PHE A 106 -6.69 -9.65 7.74
N GLU A 107 -6.31 -9.28 8.95
CA GLU A 107 -7.06 -9.50 10.17
C GLU A 107 -7.14 -8.17 10.91
N THR A 108 -8.35 -7.68 11.17
CA THR A 108 -8.57 -6.39 11.83
C THR A 108 -8.32 -6.52 13.32
N PHE A 109 -7.66 -5.53 13.91
CA PHE A 109 -7.58 -5.41 15.37
C PHE A 109 -7.89 -4.00 15.88
N ALA A 110 -7.88 -2.98 15.01
CA ALA A 110 -8.40 -1.66 15.32
C ALA A 110 -8.88 -0.96 14.04
N ASP A 111 -10.14 -1.15 13.70
CA ASP A 111 -10.83 -0.38 12.67
C ASP A 111 -12.32 -0.31 13.03
N THR A 112 -12.96 0.82 12.77
CA THR A 112 -14.39 1.03 12.99
C THR A 112 -15.15 1.33 11.69
N CYS A 113 -14.45 1.41 10.55
CA CYS A 113 -15.07 1.67 9.27
C CYS A 113 -15.60 0.38 8.63
N GLY A 114 -16.91 0.16 8.74
CA GLY A 114 -17.59 -1.04 8.24
C GLY A 114 -17.25 -1.39 6.77
N PRO A 115 -17.34 -0.44 5.81
CA PRO A 115 -17.00 -0.69 4.41
C PRO A 115 -15.55 -1.19 4.23
N ARG A 116 -14.56 -0.48 4.79
CA ARG A 116 -13.14 -0.87 4.70
C ARG A 116 -12.88 -2.23 5.35
N ILE A 117 -13.50 -2.52 6.50
CA ILE A 117 -13.43 -3.85 7.14
C ILE A 117 -13.99 -4.93 6.20
N GLY A 118 -15.19 -4.73 5.65
CA GLY A 118 -15.82 -5.69 4.75
C GLY A 118 -14.99 -5.99 3.51
N THR A 119 -14.36 -4.96 2.94
CA THR A 119 -13.47 -5.11 1.78
C THR A 119 -12.15 -5.79 2.15
N LEU A 120 -11.45 -5.32 3.18
CA LEU A 120 -10.08 -5.78 3.46
C LEU A 120 -10.01 -7.19 4.03
N LEU A 121 -10.97 -7.62 4.85
CA LEU A 121 -10.93 -8.94 5.49
C LEU A 121 -11.13 -10.12 4.54
N ALA A 122 -11.33 -9.86 3.25
CA ALA A 122 -11.32 -10.89 2.24
C ALA A 122 -9.91 -11.44 1.97
N GLY A 123 -9.86 -12.61 1.32
CA GLY A 123 -8.63 -13.14 0.74
C GLY A 123 -8.28 -12.45 -0.57
N TRP A 124 -7.00 -12.14 -0.76
CA TRP A 124 -6.47 -11.47 -1.95
C TRP A 124 -5.43 -12.33 -2.63
N LYS A 125 -5.34 -12.25 -3.96
CA LYS A 125 -4.34 -12.97 -4.76
C LYS A 125 -3.54 -12.01 -5.61
N LYS A 126 -2.22 -12.17 -5.65
CA LYS A 126 -1.32 -11.33 -6.46
C LYS A 126 -1.73 -11.42 -7.93
N VAL A 127 -1.82 -10.29 -8.60
CA VAL A 127 -1.92 -10.23 -10.06
C VAL A 127 -0.51 -10.34 -10.62
N THR A 128 -0.24 -11.40 -11.37
CA THR A 128 1.02 -11.57 -12.13
C THR A 128 0.80 -11.09 -13.56
N ALA A 129 1.87 -10.62 -14.22
CA ALA A 129 1.82 -10.03 -15.57
C ALA A 129 1.11 -10.93 -16.60
N ASP A 130 1.12 -12.24 -16.40
CA ASP A 130 0.48 -13.24 -17.27
C ASP A 130 -1.06 -13.22 -17.23
N LYS A 131 -1.67 -12.40 -16.36
CA LYS A 131 -3.13 -12.34 -16.15
C LYS A 131 -3.76 -10.97 -16.38
N LEU A 132 -3.00 -9.99 -16.88
CA LEU A 132 -3.51 -8.66 -17.23
C LEU A 132 -4.41 -8.64 -18.48
N TYR A 133 -4.60 -9.79 -19.14
CA TYR A 133 -5.50 -9.91 -20.28
C TYR A 133 -6.31 -11.21 -20.20
N GLN A 134 -7.52 -11.12 -19.68
CA GLN A 134 -8.61 -12.02 -20.06
C GLN A 134 -9.81 -11.15 -20.46
N PRO A 135 -9.98 -10.83 -21.76
CA PRO A 135 -11.24 -10.29 -22.22
C PRO A 135 -12.31 -11.32 -21.86
N SER A 136 -13.34 -10.87 -21.16
CA SER A 136 -14.58 -11.62 -20.95
C SER A 136 -15.02 -12.22 -22.29
N LYS A 137 -15.22 -13.54 -22.32
CA LYS A 137 -15.91 -14.21 -23.42
C LYS A 137 -17.37 -13.76 -23.47
#